data_AF-A0A935SWC5-F1
#
_entry.id   AF-A0A935SWC5-F1
#
_cell.length_a   1.000
_cell.length_b   1.000
_cell.length_c   1.000
_cell.angle_alpha   90.00
_cell.angle_beta   90.00
_cell.angle_gamma   90.00
#
_symmetry.space_group_name_H-M   'P 1'
#
loop_
_entity.id
_entity.type
_entity.pdbx_description
1 polymer ?
#
loop_
_entity_poly.entity_id
_entity_poly.type
_entity_poly.pdbx_seq_one_letter_code
_entity_poly.pdbx_strand_id
1 'polypeptide(L)'
;MINEFDIELDACPSFEIAAYLDGELDAQRELSLESHFASCGICSAELNHQKHFLIQLNSRLSNESELELPKDFTRQIVANAESSVVGLRGQRERFNAVFIIAALLLFVLFALGAEAGDQFSGFAASIDQTAAVVGFVGRIVYSFFVGVVVVLRTIAAPLQIGLVGIAAGLGLFAAAAVLISKMVFRLRRI
;
A
#
# COMPACT_ATOMS: atom_id res chain seq x y z
N MET A 1 7.31 -13.15 -33.81
CA MET A 1 8.17 -12.33 -32.94
C MET A 1 9.49 -13.07 -32.87
N ILE A 2 10.51 -12.53 -33.52
CA ILE A 2 11.80 -13.17 -33.70
C ILE A 2 12.51 -13.11 -32.34
N ASN A 3 13.03 -14.24 -31.88
CA ASN A 3 13.82 -14.37 -30.66
C ASN A 3 15.12 -13.57 -30.85
N GLU A 4 15.26 -12.44 -30.17
CA GLU A 4 16.49 -11.63 -30.10
C GLU A 4 17.53 -12.26 -29.15
N PHE A 5 17.52 -13.60 -28.99
CA PHE A 5 18.23 -14.33 -27.93
C PHE A 5 19.17 -15.42 -28.46
N ASP A 6 19.44 -15.43 -29.75
CA ASP A 6 20.51 -16.22 -30.34
C ASP A 6 21.71 -15.29 -30.57
N ILE A 7 22.34 -14.86 -29.47
CA ILE A 7 23.69 -14.28 -29.56
C ILE A 7 24.61 -15.44 -29.91
N GLU A 8 25.21 -15.36 -31.09
CA GLU A 8 26.21 -16.29 -31.60
C GLU A 8 27.26 -16.64 -30.52
N LEU A 9 27.19 -17.86 -30.01
CA LEU A 9 28.10 -18.45 -29.00
C LEU A 9 29.54 -18.65 -29.50
N ASP A 10 29.89 -18.10 -30.66
CA ASP A 10 31.24 -18.09 -31.24
C ASP A 10 32.04 -16.82 -30.89
N ALA A 11 31.40 -15.78 -30.32
CA ALA A 11 32.07 -14.58 -29.85
C ALA A 11 32.16 -14.57 -28.32
N CYS A 12 33.37 -14.32 -27.78
CA CYS A 12 33.62 -14.23 -26.33
C CYS A 12 32.83 -13.06 -25.70
N PRO A 13 31.80 -13.30 -24.87
CA PRO A 13 30.91 -12.24 -24.38
C PRO A 13 31.48 -11.58 -23.11
N SER A 14 32.39 -10.62 -23.27
CA SER A 14 33.07 -9.95 -22.14
C SER A 14 32.11 -9.33 -21.11
N PHE A 15 30.98 -8.77 -21.55
CA PHE A 15 29.99 -8.15 -20.67
C PHE A 15 29.28 -9.17 -19.76
N GLU A 16 29.02 -10.38 -20.28
CA GLU A 16 28.33 -11.42 -19.52
C GLU A 16 29.21 -12.04 -18.43
N ILE A 17 30.54 -11.96 -18.57
CA ILE A 17 31.49 -12.40 -17.54
C ILE A 17 31.37 -11.55 -16.27
N ALA A 18 31.16 -10.24 -16.43
CA ALA A 18 30.94 -9.34 -15.28
C ALA A 18 29.58 -9.64 -14.61
N ALA A 19 28.52 -9.78 -15.40
CA ALA A 19 27.19 -10.14 -14.90
C ALA A 19 27.17 -11.50 -14.17
N TYR A 20 27.99 -12.47 -14.62
CA TYR A 20 28.21 -13.74 -13.95
C TYR A 20 28.87 -13.56 -12.57
N LEU A 21 29.87 -12.68 -12.45
CA LEU A 21 30.53 -12.41 -11.17
C LEU A 21 29.64 -11.69 -10.16
N ASP A 22 28.76 -10.80 -10.65
CA ASP A 22 27.81 -10.05 -9.80
C ASP A 22 26.56 -10.89 -9.44
N GLY A 23 26.37 -12.06 -10.08
CA GLY A 23 25.22 -12.94 -9.85
C GLY A 23 23.91 -12.42 -10.45
N GLU A 24 23.98 -11.58 -11.48
CA GLU A 24 22.81 -10.97 -12.13
C GLU A 24 22.22 -11.83 -13.26
N LEU A 25 22.86 -12.94 -13.60
CA LEU A 25 22.41 -13.84 -14.65
C LEU A 25 21.31 -14.80 -14.18
N ASP A 26 20.42 -15.15 -15.11
CA ASP A 26 19.48 -16.25 -14.92
C ASP A 26 20.20 -17.61 -14.98
N ALA A 27 19.63 -18.62 -14.33
CA ALA A 27 20.26 -19.95 -14.19
C ALA A 27 20.56 -20.64 -15.53
N GLN A 28 19.78 -20.37 -16.58
CA GLN A 28 20.00 -20.96 -17.90
C GLN A 28 21.26 -20.37 -18.56
N ARG A 29 21.42 -19.04 -18.46
CA ARG A 29 22.61 -18.34 -18.97
C ARG A 29 23.86 -18.67 -18.18
N GLU A 30 23.75 -18.80 -16.86
CA GLU A 30 24.87 -19.19 -15.99
C GLU A 30 25.46 -20.53 -16.45
N LEU A 31 24.62 -21.56 -16.63
CA LEU A 31 25.04 -22.87 -17.14
C LEU A 31 25.70 -22.78 -18.53
N SER A 32 25.17 -21.93 -19.41
CA SER A 32 25.74 -21.75 -20.76
C SER A 32 27.14 -21.13 -20.70
N LEU A 33 27.37 -20.13 -19.85
CA LEU A 33 28.69 -19.52 -19.65
C LEU A 33 29.67 -20.47 -18.97
N GLU A 34 29.23 -21.26 -18.00
CA GLU A 34 30.08 -22.29 -17.38
C GLU A 34 30.58 -23.30 -18.41
N SER A 35 29.70 -23.72 -19.33
CA SER A 35 30.08 -24.60 -20.44
C SER A 35 31.06 -23.92 -21.41
N HIS A 36 30.91 -22.60 -21.61
CA HIS A 36 31.81 -21.80 -22.44
C HIS A 36 33.18 -21.61 -21.76
N PHE A 37 33.24 -21.38 -20.45
CA PHE A 37 34.51 -21.28 -19.69
C PHE A 37 35.32 -22.57 -19.71
N ALA A 38 34.65 -23.72 -19.78
CA ALA A 38 35.31 -25.02 -19.89
C ALA A 38 35.99 -25.23 -21.25
N SER A 39 35.52 -24.58 -22.31
CA SER A 39 36.03 -24.73 -23.68
C SER A 39 36.87 -23.55 -24.17
N CYS A 40 36.63 -22.34 -23.66
CA CYS A 40 37.28 -21.10 -24.07
C CYS A 40 38.31 -20.61 -23.04
N GLY A 41 39.60 -20.76 -23.37
CA GLY A 41 40.70 -20.28 -22.51
C GLY A 41 40.75 -18.76 -22.34
N ILE A 42 40.27 -17.99 -23.31
CA ILE A 42 40.26 -16.52 -23.27
C ILE A 42 39.26 -16.04 -22.20
N CYS A 43 38.02 -16.52 -22.26
CA CYS A 43 36.98 -16.17 -21.28
C CYS A 43 37.32 -16.66 -19.88
N SER A 44 37.95 -17.83 -19.75
CA SER A 44 38.44 -18.33 -18.47
C SER A 44 39.56 -17.46 -17.88
N ALA A 45 40.49 -16.99 -18.73
CA ALA A 45 41.55 -16.07 -18.30
C ALA A 45 40.97 -14.71 -17.85
N GLU A 46 40.00 -14.17 -18.59
CA GLU A 46 39.29 -12.93 -18.25
C GLU A 46 38.53 -13.05 -16.92
N LEU A 47 37.77 -14.13 -16.74
CA LEU A 47 37.07 -14.43 -15.48
C LEU A 47 38.03 -14.46 -14.29
N ASN A 48 39.18 -15.11 -14.45
CA ASN A 48 40.20 -15.18 -13.40
C ASN A 48 40.85 -13.81 -13.14
N HIS A 49 41.05 -13.00 -14.18
CA HIS A 49 41.57 -11.64 -14.03
C HIS A 49 40.64 -10.77 -13.20
N GLN A 50 39.34 -10.78 -13.52
CA GLN A 50 38.32 -10.04 -12.79
C GLN A 50 38.17 -10.54 -11.33
N LYS A 51 38.18 -11.87 -11.10
CA LYS A 51 38.22 -12.44 -9.74
C LYS A 51 39.42 -11.96 -8.93
N HIS A 52 40.61 -11.97 -9.54
CA HIS A 52 41.82 -11.52 -8.88
C HIS A 52 41.77 -10.03 -8.55
N PHE A 53 41.23 -9.21 -9.45
CA PHE A 53 40.99 -7.79 -9.20
C PHE A 53 40.06 -7.58 -8.00
N LEU A 54 38.94 -8.31 -7.93
CA LEU A 54 38.00 -8.24 -6.79
C LEU A 54 38.66 -8.67 -5.47
N ILE A 55 39.49 -9.71 -5.48
CA ILE A 55 40.25 -10.13 -4.30
C ILE A 55 41.22 -9.03 -3.85
N GLN A 56 41.95 -8.42 -4.79
CA GLN A 56 42.85 -7.32 -4.49
C GLN A 56 42.10 -6.12 -3.90
N LEU A 57 40.98 -5.73 -4.52
CA LEU A 57 40.12 -4.66 -4.03
C LEU A 57 39.63 -4.96 -2.62
N ASN A 58 39.12 -6.17 -2.38
CA ASN A 58 38.66 -6.60 -1.07
C ASN A 58 39.78 -6.55 -0.03
N SER A 59 41.00 -7.00 -0.38
CA SER A 59 42.15 -6.94 0.53
C SER A 59 42.58 -5.51 0.86
N ARG A 60 42.47 -4.58 -0.08
CA ARG A 60 42.79 -3.16 0.13
C ARG A 60 41.74 -2.49 1.02
N LEU A 61 40.46 -2.71 0.73
CA LEU A 61 39.35 -2.19 1.53
C LEU A 61 39.33 -2.79 2.95
N SER A 62 39.65 -4.08 3.08
CA SER A 62 39.69 -4.75 4.40
C SER A 62 40.85 -4.28 5.28
N ASN A 63 41.95 -3.79 4.69
CA ASN A 63 43.05 -3.21 5.45
C ASN A 63 42.78 -1.78 5.91
N GLU A 64 41.82 -1.08 5.29
CA GLU A 64 41.33 0.24 5.72
C GLU A 64 40.17 0.12 6.73
N SER A 65 39.58 -1.06 6.88
CA SER A 65 38.39 -1.31 7.70
C SER A 65 38.70 -1.65 9.16
N GLU A 66 39.58 -0.89 9.81
CA GLU A 66 39.39 -0.62 11.24
C GLU A 66 38.48 0.62 11.38
N LEU A 67 37.40 0.63 10.61
CA LEU A 67 36.30 1.56 10.81
C LEU A 67 35.63 1.12 12.11
N GLU A 68 35.91 1.84 13.20
CA GLU A 68 35.26 1.64 14.49
C GLU A 68 33.74 1.75 14.28
N LEU A 69 33.08 0.60 14.15
CA LEU A 69 31.63 0.55 14.07
C LEU A 69 31.09 1.13 15.38
N PRO A 70 30.22 2.15 15.35
CA PRO A 70 29.56 2.61 16.55
C PRO A 70 28.92 1.42 17.27
N LYS A 71 29.08 1.34 18.59
CA LYS A 71 28.58 0.20 19.39
C LYS A 71 27.08 -0.06 19.21
N ASP A 72 26.34 0.95 18.78
CA ASP A 72 24.90 0.89 18.52
C ASP A 72 24.53 0.70 17.04
N PHE A 73 25.48 0.55 16.11
CA PHE A 73 25.19 0.45 14.67
C PHE A 73 24.29 -0.74 14.34
N THR A 74 24.62 -1.92 14.86
CA THR A 74 23.78 -3.12 14.69
C THR A 74 22.40 -2.90 15.29
N ARG A 75 22.31 -2.28 16.46
CA ARG A 75 21.03 -1.98 17.12
C ARG A 75 20.20 -1.00 16.30
N GLN A 76 20.82 0.04 15.75
CA GLN A 76 20.15 1.02 14.90
C GLN A 76 19.69 0.40 13.58
N ILE A 77 20.51 -0.42 12.92
CA ILE A 77 20.11 -1.09 11.68
C ILE A 77 18.98 -2.07 11.94
N VAL A 78 19.07 -2.89 12.99
CA VAL A 78 17.99 -3.84 13.33
C VAL A 78 16.70 -3.09 13.66
N ALA A 79 16.77 -2.08 14.53
CA ALA A 79 15.59 -1.28 14.87
C ALA A 79 15.01 -0.55 13.64
N ASN A 80 15.85 -0.07 12.74
CA ASN A 80 15.42 0.62 11.53
C ASN A 80 14.88 -0.38 10.48
N ALA A 81 15.45 -1.57 10.35
CA ALA A 81 14.93 -2.62 9.48
C ALA A 81 13.58 -3.18 9.98
N GLU A 82 13.44 -3.37 11.30
CA GLU A 82 12.19 -3.79 11.94
C GLU A 82 11.09 -2.72 11.89
N SER A 83 11.45 -1.43 12.02
CA SER A 83 10.48 -0.33 11.95
C SER A 83 10.19 0.14 10.54
N SER A 84 11.17 0.03 9.63
CA SER A 84 11.07 0.41 8.21
C SER A 84 10.64 -0.75 7.30
N VAL A 85 9.77 -1.63 7.77
CA VAL A 85 8.91 -2.44 6.87
C VAL A 85 7.78 -1.62 6.22
N VAL A 86 7.77 -0.29 6.47
CA VAL A 86 6.90 0.67 5.78
C VAL A 86 7.39 0.90 4.37
N GLY A 87 7.00 0.02 3.45
CA GLY A 87 7.31 0.19 2.02
C GLY A 87 7.17 -1.06 1.18
N LEU A 88 7.30 -2.25 1.78
CA LEU A 88 7.24 -3.53 1.06
C LEU A 88 5.82 -3.95 0.64
N ARG A 89 4.79 -3.25 1.12
CA ARG A 89 3.39 -3.61 0.83
C ARG A 89 2.72 -2.53 0.01
N GLY A 90 2.62 -2.78 -1.30
CA GLY A 90 1.89 -1.93 -2.24
C GLY A 90 0.43 -1.73 -1.79
N GLN A 91 -0.18 -0.61 -2.19
CA GLN A 91 -1.58 -0.31 -1.82
C GLN A 91 -2.53 -1.47 -2.12
N ARG A 92 -2.32 -2.17 -3.23
CA ARG A 92 -3.12 -3.31 -3.66
C ARG A 92 -3.02 -4.51 -2.70
N GLU A 93 -1.87 -4.74 -2.10
CA GLU A 93 -1.68 -5.81 -1.10
C GLU A 93 -2.33 -5.49 0.25
N ARG A 94 -2.39 -4.20 0.61
CA ARG A 94 -3.12 -3.77 1.82
C ARG A 94 -4.61 -4.05 1.69
N PHE A 95 -5.20 -3.77 0.52
CA PHE A 95 -6.60 -4.11 0.25
C PHE A 95 -6.84 -5.62 0.30
N ASN A 96 -5.94 -6.43 -0.27
CA ASN A 96 -6.06 -7.89 -0.20
C ASN A 96 -6.00 -8.41 1.24
N ALA A 97 -5.10 -7.88 2.07
CA ALA A 97 -5.01 -8.29 3.48
C ALA A 97 -6.29 -7.93 4.26
N VAL A 98 -6.81 -6.72 4.09
CA VAL A 98 -8.08 -6.30 4.73
C VAL A 98 -9.24 -7.17 4.24
N PHE A 99 -9.29 -7.49 2.96
CA PHE A 99 -10.32 -8.34 2.39
C PHE A 99 -10.29 -9.75 2.99
N ILE A 100 -9.11 -10.36 3.10
CA ILE A 100 -8.95 -11.69 3.71
C ILE A 100 -9.38 -11.67 5.17
N ILE A 101 -8.95 -10.66 5.95
CA ILE A 101 -9.34 -10.52 7.36
C ILE A 101 -10.86 -10.35 7.49
N ALA A 102 -11.48 -9.51 6.66
CA ALA A 102 -12.93 -9.31 6.67
C ALA A 102 -13.69 -10.59 6.29
N ALA A 103 -13.21 -11.33 5.28
CA ALA A 103 -13.80 -12.60 4.87
C ALA A 103 -13.70 -13.66 5.97
N LEU A 104 -12.55 -13.77 6.63
CA LEU A 104 -12.36 -14.68 7.77
C LEU A 104 -13.24 -14.29 8.96
N LEU A 105 -13.36 -13.01 9.27
CA LEU A 105 -14.22 -12.52 10.33
C LEU A 105 -15.69 -12.83 10.04
N LEU A 106 -16.14 -12.61 8.80
CA LEU A 106 -17.50 -12.96 8.37
C LEU A 106 -17.74 -14.46 8.44
N PHE A 107 -16.75 -15.28 8.05
CA PHE A 107 -16.83 -16.73 8.17
C PHE A 107 -16.96 -17.18 9.63
N VAL A 108 -16.17 -16.59 10.54
CA VAL A 108 -16.28 -16.86 11.98
C VAL A 108 -17.66 -16.46 12.50
N LEU A 109 -18.17 -15.27 12.15
CA LEU A 109 -19.52 -14.86 12.53
C LEU A 109 -20.61 -15.80 12.00
N PHE A 110 -20.45 -16.28 10.77
CA PHE A 110 -21.38 -17.24 10.16
C PHE A 110 -21.33 -18.60 10.86
N ALA A 111 -20.14 -19.11 11.14
CA ALA A 111 -19.93 -20.38 11.86
C ALA A 111 -20.52 -20.31 13.28
N LEU A 112 -20.27 -19.21 14.01
CA LEU A 112 -20.88 -18.99 15.32
C LEU A 112 -22.41 -18.84 15.22
N GLY A 113 -22.92 -18.17 14.19
CA GLY A 113 -24.36 -17.99 13.99
C GLY A 113 -25.11 -19.28 13.68
N ALA A 114 -24.45 -20.25 13.01
CA ALA A 114 -25.06 -21.53 12.65
C ALA A 114 -25.28 -22.47 13.86
N GLU A 115 -24.45 -22.36 14.89
CA GLU A 115 -24.56 -23.20 16.10
C GLU A 115 -25.41 -22.54 17.21
N ALA A 116 -25.71 -21.25 17.09
CA ALA A 116 -26.32 -20.47 18.16
C ALA A 116 -27.85 -20.38 18.13
N GLY A 117 -28.51 -21.35 17.49
CA GLY A 117 -29.97 -21.36 17.29
C GLY A 117 -30.82 -21.34 18.57
N ASP A 118 -30.27 -21.74 19.72
CA ASP A 118 -31.05 -21.87 20.97
C ASP A 118 -30.69 -20.84 22.06
N GLN A 119 -29.56 -20.13 21.93
CA GLN A 119 -29.09 -19.13 22.92
C GLN A 119 -29.29 -17.67 22.49
N PHE A 120 -29.73 -17.40 21.25
CA PHE A 120 -29.84 -16.04 20.71
C PHE A 120 -31.20 -15.34 20.91
N SER A 121 -32.17 -15.97 21.56
CA SER A 121 -33.47 -15.33 21.87
C SER A 121 -33.32 -14.05 22.70
N GLY A 122 -32.28 -13.96 23.55
CA GLY A 122 -31.95 -12.73 24.29
C GLY A 122 -31.30 -11.62 23.44
N PHE A 123 -30.60 -11.98 22.37
CA PHE A 123 -29.98 -11.00 21.45
C PHE A 123 -30.98 -10.44 20.45
N ALA A 124 -31.97 -11.23 20.03
CA ALA A 124 -33.04 -10.75 19.15
C ALA A 124 -33.80 -9.56 19.77
N ALA A 125 -34.07 -9.58 21.08
CA ALA A 125 -34.68 -8.47 21.79
C ALA A 125 -33.80 -7.19 21.78
N SER A 126 -32.47 -7.35 21.88
CA SER A 126 -31.52 -6.23 21.82
C SER A 126 -31.39 -5.65 20.39
N ILE A 127 -31.49 -6.50 19.37
CA ILE A 127 -31.51 -6.06 17.96
C ILE A 127 -32.79 -5.28 17.66
N ASP A 128 -33.93 -5.74 18.16
CA ASP A 128 -35.20 -5.05 17.94
C ASP A 128 -35.21 -3.67 18.61
N GLN A 129 -34.63 -3.58 19.81
CA GLN A 129 -34.49 -2.31 20.53
C GLN A 129 -33.51 -1.34 19.84
N THR A 130 -32.40 -1.83 19.29
CA THR A 130 -31.46 -0.98 18.53
C THR A 130 -32.01 -0.59 17.15
N ALA A 131 -32.72 -1.48 16.47
CA ALA A 131 -33.41 -1.18 15.22
C ALA A 131 -34.50 -0.11 15.42
N ALA A 132 -35.23 -0.16 16.54
CA ALA A 132 -36.21 0.87 16.90
C ALA A 132 -35.55 2.24 17.11
N VAL A 133 -34.41 2.29 17.80
CA VAL A 133 -33.65 3.54 18.03
C VAL A 133 -33.10 4.10 16.70
N VAL A 134 -32.50 3.24 15.87
CA VAL A 134 -31.98 3.64 14.55
C VAL A 134 -33.11 4.11 13.63
N GLY A 135 -34.24 3.40 13.61
CA GLY A 135 -35.43 3.79 12.85
C GLY A 135 -36.00 5.13 13.31
N PHE A 136 -36.00 5.41 14.61
CA PHE A 136 -36.42 6.70 15.17
C PHE A 136 -35.49 7.84 14.75
N VAL A 137 -34.17 7.65 14.86
CA VAL A 137 -33.17 8.64 14.41
C VAL A 137 -33.31 8.88 12.90
N GLY A 138 -33.45 7.82 12.11
CA GLY A 138 -33.66 7.92 10.66
C GLY A 138 -34.92 8.72 10.31
N ARG A 139 -36.03 8.48 11.03
CA ARG A 139 -37.28 9.23 10.83
C ARG A 139 -37.11 10.71 11.21
N ILE A 140 -36.41 11.03 12.30
CA ILE A 140 -36.12 12.42 12.68
C ILE A 140 -35.33 13.13 11.59
N VAL A 141 -34.25 12.51 11.12
CA VAL A 141 -33.41 13.08 10.06
C VAL A 141 -34.23 13.28 8.78
N TYR A 142 -34.99 12.27 8.37
CA TYR A 142 -35.86 12.35 7.20
C TYR A 142 -36.89 13.48 7.33
N SER A 143 -37.61 13.57 8.46
CA SER A 143 -38.60 14.62 8.72
C SER A 143 -37.97 16.02 8.75
N PHE A 144 -36.75 16.15 9.29
CA PHE A 144 -36.01 17.41 9.26
C PHE A 144 -35.69 17.84 7.83
N PHE A 145 -35.15 16.93 7.01
CA PHE A 145 -34.84 17.22 5.61
C PHE A 145 -36.09 17.58 4.79
N VAL A 146 -37.19 16.83 4.96
CA VAL A 146 -38.46 17.16 4.30
C VAL A 146 -38.94 18.55 4.73
N GLY A 147 -38.86 18.88 6.02
CA GLY A 147 -39.19 20.22 6.53
C GLY A 147 -38.33 21.32 5.90
N VAL A 148 -37.01 21.13 5.85
CA VAL A 148 -36.06 22.07 5.20
C VAL A 148 -36.41 22.26 3.72
N VAL A 149 -36.67 21.17 2.99
CA VAL A 149 -37.02 21.22 1.56
C VAL A 149 -38.35 21.94 1.34
N VAL A 150 -39.36 21.69 2.18
CA VAL A 150 -40.65 22.40 2.10
C VAL A 150 -40.44 23.89 2.37
N VAL A 151 -39.69 24.27 3.41
CA VAL A 151 -39.40 25.69 3.69
C VAL A 151 -38.64 26.32 2.53
N LEU A 152 -37.61 25.67 1.99
CA LEU A 152 -36.87 26.15 0.82
C LEU A 152 -37.81 26.34 -0.39
N ARG A 153 -38.67 25.37 -0.65
CA ARG A 153 -39.65 25.40 -1.74
C ARG A 153 -40.69 26.51 -1.53
N THR A 154 -41.11 26.76 -0.29
CA THR A 154 -42.11 27.78 0.04
C THR A 154 -41.51 29.19 0.00
N ILE A 155 -40.21 29.34 0.29
CA ILE A 155 -39.47 30.58 0.06
C ILE A 155 -39.21 30.78 -1.44
N ALA A 156 -38.90 29.71 -2.18
CA ALA A 156 -38.65 29.77 -3.62
C ALA A 156 -39.93 30.01 -4.45
N ALA A 157 -41.10 29.55 -4.00
CA ALA A 157 -42.36 29.64 -4.74
C ALA A 157 -42.87 31.08 -5.00
N PRO A 158 -42.85 32.03 -4.05
CA PRO A 158 -43.22 33.43 -4.30
C PRO A 158 -42.09 34.24 -4.92
N LEU A 159 -40.88 33.70 -4.94
CA LEU A 159 -39.69 34.36 -5.43
C LEU A 159 -39.47 33.98 -6.90
N GLN A 160 -39.90 34.85 -7.82
CA GLN A 160 -39.27 34.98 -9.14
C GLN A 160 -37.81 35.46 -8.98
N ILE A 161 -37.02 34.72 -8.21
CA ILE A 161 -35.61 34.98 -8.02
C ILE A 161 -34.94 34.62 -9.33
N GLY A 162 -34.52 35.64 -10.06
CA GLY A 162 -33.47 35.48 -11.07
C GLY A 162 -32.18 34.97 -10.45
N LEU A 163 -31.23 34.58 -11.29
CA LEU A 163 -29.91 34.00 -10.97
C LEU A 163 -29.23 34.54 -9.67
N VAL A 164 -29.43 35.82 -9.35
CA VAL A 164 -28.87 36.53 -8.19
C VAL A 164 -29.29 35.95 -6.83
N GLY A 165 -30.55 35.54 -6.64
CA GLY A 165 -30.97 35.02 -5.32
C GLY A 165 -30.54 33.55 -5.09
N ILE A 166 -30.40 32.76 -6.16
CA ILE A 166 -29.78 31.42 -6.08
C ILE A 166 -28.29 31.58 -5.73
N ALA A 167 -27.60 32.53 -6.36
CA ALA A 167 -26.21 32.83 -6.06
C ALA A 167 -26.01 33.33 -4.62
N ALA A 168 -26.92 34.16 -4.11
CA ALA A 168 -26.89 34.63 -2.72
C ALA A 168 -27.12 33.48 -1.72
N GLY A 169 -28.08 32.58 -2.00
CA GLY A 169 -28.35 31.41 -1.17
C GLY A 169 -27.17 30.43 -1.13
N LEU A 170 -26.57 30.11 -2.28
CA LEU A 170 -25.37 29.29 -2.35
C LEU A 170 -24.17 29.95 -1.67
N GLY A 171 -24.02 31.27 -1.82
CA GLY A 171 -22.98 32.03 -1.13
C GLY A 171 -23.11 31.97 0.39
N LEU A 172 -24.33 32.09 0.91
CA LEU A 172 -24.58 32.02 2.35
C LEU A 172 -24.39 30.60 2.90
N PHE A 173 -24.77 29.58 2.13
CA PHE A 173 -24.52 28.19 2.48
C PHE A 173 -23.03 27.83 2.47
N ALA A 174 -22.29 28.28 1.45
CA ALA A 174 -20.84 28.11 1.36
C ALA A 174 -20.13 28.84 2.51
N ALA A 175 -20.56 30.05 2.87
CA ALA A 175 -20.03 30.78 4.01
C ALA A 175 -20.27 30.05 5.34
N ALA A 176 -21.46 29.50 5.54
CA ALA A 176 -21.78 28.67 6.72
C ALA A 176 -20.90 27.41 6.78
N ALA A 177 -20.72 26.71 5.65
CA ALA A 177 -19.86 25.52 5.56
C ALA A 177 -18.39 25.84 5.88
N VAL A 178 -17.87 26.98 5.40
CA VAL A 178 -16.50 27.43 5.70
C VAL A 178 -16.33 27.78 7.17
N LEU A 179 -17.32 28.43 7.79
CA LEU A 179 -17.27 28.75 9.22
C LEU A 179 -17.28 27.49 10.09
N ILE A 180 -18.12 26.51 9.75
CA ILE A 180 -18.17 25.21 10.44
C ILE A 180 -16.85 24.46 10.27
N SER A 181 -16.30 24.41 9.05
CA SER A 181 -15.01 23.78 8.77
C SER A 181 -13.87 24.42 9.59
N LYS A 182 -13.83 25.76 9.65
CA LYS A 182 -12.86 26.50 10.48
C LYS A 182 -13.03 26.25 11.98
N MET A 183 -14.26 26.05 12.45
CA MET A 183 -14.53 25.76 13.86
C MET A 183 -14.07 24.35 14.23
N VAL A 184 -14.36 23.36 13.38
CA VAL A 184 -13.91 21.97 13.55
C VAL A 184 -12.38 21.87 13.52
N PHE A 185 -11.72 22.60 12.62
CA PHE A 185 -10.25 22.64 12.57
C PHE A 185 -9.64 23.31 13.81
N ARG A 186 -10.31 24.29 14.43
CA ARG A 186 -9.85 24.90 15.68
C ARG A 186 -10.02 23.96 16.87
N LEU A 187 -11.10 23.18 16.94
CA LEU A 187 -11.31 22.19 17.99
C LEU A 187 -10.34 21.00 17.90
N ARG A 188 -9.85 20.64 16.71
CA ARG A 188 -8.90 19.52 16.53
C ARG A 188 -7.44 19.88 16.85
N ARG A 189 -7.14 21.14 17.15
CA ARG A 189 -5.77 21.66 17.38
C ARG A 189 -5.49 21.98 18.86
N ILE A 190 -6.45 21.73 19.74
CA ILE A 190 -6.35 21.75 21.21
C ILE A 190 -6.29 20.29 21.66
#